data_AF-A0A9E5AIL4-F1
#
_entry.id   AF-A0A9E5AIL4-F1
#
_cell.length_a   1.000
_cell.length_b   1.000
_cell.length_c   1.000
_cell.angle_alpha   90.00
_cell.angle_beta   90.00
_cell.angle_gamma   90.00
#
_symmetry.space_group_name_H-M   'P 1'
#
loop_
_entity.id
_entity.type
_entity.pdbx_description
1 polymer ?
#
loop_
_entity_poly.entity_id
_entity_poly.type
_entity_poly.pdbx_seq_one_letter_code
_entity_poly.pdbx_strand_id
1 'polypeptide(L)'
;MTHYLVTGASGVVGSAIVPPLLAYPDVTLQVLMRPKTGQDLAARLDELKAFWLAHYPQLDAADLNARVHAVSGEITAPALGLSTHDQQDLTQHCTHIIHCAASVKMNLPLEEARQTALFPVASVIALAQRCTQ
;
A
#
# COMPACT_ATOMS: atom_id res chain seq x y z
N MET A 1 1.15 7.85 17.33
CA MET A 1 0.29 7.54 16.18
C MET A 1 0.98 6.47 15.38
N THR A 2 0.23 5.46 14.93
CA THR A 2 0.81 4.29 14.26
C THR A 2 0.57 4.39 12.76
N HIS A 3 1.61 4.62 11.98
CA HIS A 3 1.49 4.78 10.53
C HIS A 3 1.94 3.51 9.80
N TYR A 4 1.04 2.92 9.03
CA TYR A 4 1.32 1.75 8.20
C TYR A 4 1.46 2.16 6.74
N LEU A 5 2.49 1.64 6.07
CA LEU A 5 2.49 1.51 4.62
C LEU A 5 1.98 0.11 4.25
N VAL A 6 0.91 0.04 3.46
CA VAL A 6 0.38 -1.23 2.94
C VAL A 6 0.55 -1.28 1.43
N THR A 7 1.32 -2.25 0.94
CA THR A 7 1.36 -2.54 -0.50
C THR A 7 0.35 -3.64 -0.85
N GLY A 8 -0.28 -3.54 -2.01
CA GLY A 8 -1.20 -4.59 -2.46
C GLY A 8 -2.58 -4.52 -1.79
N ALA A 9 -2.96 -3.34 -1.29
CA ALA A 9 -4.25 -3.10 -0.64
C ALA A 9 -5.47 -3.38 -1.55
N SER A 10 -5.29 -3.36 -2.88
CA SER A 10 -6.33 -3.74 -3.84
C SER A 10 -6.36 -5.25 -4.18
N GLY A 11 -5.42 -6.04 -3.64
CA GLY A 11 -5.38 -7.50 -3.82
C GLY A 11 -6.19 -8.21 -2.74
N VAL A 12 -6.40 -9.53 -2.90
CA VAL A 12 -7.23 -10.33 -1.97
C VAL A 12 -6.74 -10.21 -0.53
N VAL A 13 -5.45 -10.48 -0.29
CA VAL A 13 -4.88 -10.47 1.07
C VAL A 13 -4.78 -9.05 1.63
N GLY A 14 -4.19 -8.12 0.87
CA GLY A 14 -4.00 -6.74 1.34
C GLY A 14 -5.32 -6.03 1.61
N SER A 15 -6.36 -6.29 0.81
CA SER A 15 -7.69 -5.72 1.02
C SER A 15 -8.35 -6.22 2.30
N ALA A 16 -8.12 -7.49 2.68
CA ALA A 16 -8.64 -8.05 3.92
C ALA A 16 -7.89 -7.58 5.18
N ILE A 17 -6.66 -7.10 5.04
CA ILE A 17 -5.84 -6.60 6.15
C ILE A 17 -6.22 -5.16 6.55
N VAL A 18 -6.67 -4.33 5.60
CA VAL A 18 -6.99 -2.92 5.87
C VAL A 18 -8.09 -2.73 6.93
N PRO A 19 -9.26 -3.40 6.86
CA PRO A 19 -10.33 -3.22 7.84
C PRO A 19 -9.95 -3.49 9.31
N PRO A 20 -9.28 -4.61 9.66
CA PRO A 20 -8.89 -4.84 11.05
C PRO A 20 -7.82 -3.86 11.56
N LEU A 21 -6.98 -3.28 10.69
CA LEU A 21 -6.06 -2.21 11.10
C LEU A 21 -6.81 -0.92 11.47
N LEU A 22 -7.90 -0.61 10.77
CA LEU A 22 -8.70 0.58 11.04
C LEU A 22 -9.51 0.48 12.34
N ALA A 23 -9.69 -0.72 12.90
CA ALA A 23 -10.31 -0.92 14.21
C ALA A 23 -9.50 -0.28 15.37
N TYR A 24 -8.21 -0.01 15.16
CA TYR A 24 -7.37 0.71 16.11
C TYR A 24 -7.42 2.21 15.83
N PRO A 25 -7.93 3.08 16.72
CA PRO A 25 -8.23 4.47 16.40
C PRO A 25 -7.00 5.35 16.09
N ASP A 26 -5.81 4.94 16.51
CA ASP A 26 -4.55 5.68 16.33
C ASP A 26 -3.78 5.30 15.06
N VAL A 27 -4.33 4.40 14.24
CA VAL A 27 -3.70 3.91 13.00
C VAL A 27 -3.99 4.82 11.81
N THR A 28 -2.97 5.19 11.03
CA THR A 28 -3.13 5.83 9.72
C THR A 28 -2.51 4.94 8.65
N LEU A 29 -3.17 4.80 7.51
CA LEU A 29 -2.76 3.93 6.42
C LEU A 29 -2.35 4.74 5.20
N GLN A 30 -1.14 4.52 4.72
CA GLN A 30 -0.74 4.83 3.36
C GLN A 30 -0.85 3.56 2.52
N VAL A 31 -1.65 3.57 1.45
CA VAL A 31 -1.79 2.44 0.54
C VAL A 31 -1.01 2.71 -0.75
N LEU A 32 -0.01 1.87 -1.03
CA LEU A 32 0.78 1.99 -2.26
C LEU A 32 -0.02 1.47 -3.44
N MET A 33 -0.30 2.37 -4.38
CA MET A 33 -1.13 2.11 -5.54
C MET A 33 -0.37 2.45 -6.83
N ARG A 34 -0.36 1.48 -7.75
CA ARG A 34 0.28 1.63 -9.05
C ARG A 34 -0.37 2.74 -9.88
N PRO A 35 0.38 3.59 -10.58
CA PRO A 35 -0.20 4.50 -11.57
C PRO A 35 -0.95 3.71 -12.64
N LYS A 36 -2.05 4.26 -13.15
CA LYS A 36 -2.76 3.68 -14.29
C LYS A 36 -3.11 4.78 -15.29
N THR A 37 -2.65 4.62 -16.52
CA THR A 37 -2.86 5.61 -17.58
C THR A 37 -4.35 5.92 -17.75
N GLY A 38 -4.69 7.21 -17.73
CA GLY A 38 -6.07 7.67 -17.91
C GLY A 38 -6.98 7.50 -16.69
N GLN A 39 -6.45 7.11 -15.53
CA GLN A 39 -7.20 7.08 -14.27
C GLN A 39 -6.48 7.87 -13.19
N ASP A 40 -7.22 8.75 -12.52
CA ASP A 40 -6.72 9.51 -11.39
C ASP A 40 -6.52 8.60 -10.15
N LEU A 41 -5.50 8.89 -9.36
CA LEU A 41 -5.14 8.10 -8.19
C LEU A 41 -6.20 8.22 -7.09
N ALA A 42 -6.75 9.42 -6.88
CA ALA A 42 -7.78 9.64 -5.86
C ALA A 42 -9.07 8.93 -6.23
N ALA A 43 -9.50 9.01 -7.49
CA ALA A 43 -10.66 8.26 -7.98
C ALA A 43 -10.54 6.74 -7.72
N ARG A 44 -9.36 6.16 -7.95
CA ARG A 44 -9.11 4.74 -7.68
C ARG A 44 -9.07 4.39 -6.19
N LEU A 45 -8.59 5.31 -5.36
CA LEU A 45 -8.68 5.15 -3.91
C LEU A 45 -10.13 5.17 -3.45
N ASP A 46 -10.95 6.06 -4.01
CA ASP A 46 -12.38 6.15 -3.69
C ASP A 46 -13.14 4.88 -4.10
N GLU A 47 -12.83 4.30 -5.27
CA GLU A 47 -13.35 2.98 -5.67
C GLU A 47 -12.97 1.89 -4.66
N LEU A 48 -11.73 1.89 -4.17
CA LEU A 48 -11.26 0.91 -3.20
C LEU A 48 -11.91 1.10 -1.81
N LYS A 49 -12.09 2.35 -1.38
CA LYS A 49 -12.85 2.68 -0.15
C LYS A 49 -14.30 2.26 -0.25
N ALA A 50 -14.95 2.51 -1.39
CA ALA A 50 -16.31 2.07 -1.65
C ALA A 50 -16.42 0.52 -1.61
N PHE A 51 -15.44 -0.18 -2.18
CA PHE A 51 -15.35 -1.63 -2.07
C PHE A 51 -15.29 -2.09 -0.61
N TRP A 52 -14.44 -1.47 0.22
CA TRP A 52 -14.36 -1.82 1.64
C TRP A 52 -15.65 -1.56 2.39
N LEU A 53 -16.28 -0.40 2.20
CA LEU A 53 -17.57 -0.06 2.83
C LEU A 53 -18.68 -1.06 2.47
N ALA A 54 -18.68 -1.57 1.24
CA ALA A 54 -19.67 -2.54 0.79
C ALA A 54 -19.48 -3.95 1.42
N HIS A 55 -18.26 -4.32 1.80
CA HIS A 55 -17.93 -5.67 2.27
C HIS A 55 -17.60 -5.76 3.77
N TYR A 56 -17.31 -4.63 4.42
CA TYR A 56 -16.93 -4.55 5.83
C TYR A 56 -17.83 -3.53 6.54
N PRO A 57 -19.04 -3.94 7.00
CA PRO A 57 -20.07 -3.03 7.51
C PRO A 57 -19.70 -2.31 8.81
N GLN A 58 -18.62 -2.74 9.48
CA GLN A 58 -18.07 -2.08 10.65
C GLN A 58 -17.26 -0.82 10.33
N LEU A 59 -16.91 -0.59 9.07
CA LEU A 59 -16.15 0.59 8.65
C LEU A 59 -17.06 1.79 8.48
N ASP A 60 -16.54 2.96 8.89
CA ASP A 60 -17.19 4.24 8.67
C ASP A 60 -16.50 5.01 7.53
N ALA A 61 -17.31 5.69 6.70
CA ALA A 61 -16.82 6.40 5.54
C ALA A 61 -15.98 7.63 5.93
N ALA A 62 -16.33 8.33 7.00
CA ALA A 62 -15.55 9.47 7.47
C ALA A 62 -14.20 9.01 8.04
N ASP A 63 -14.18 7.90 8.78
CA ASP A 63 -12.95 7.30 9.31
C ASP A 63 -12.00 6.85 8.18
N LEU A 64 -12.52 6.15 7.17
CA LEU A 64 -11.75 5.76 5.97
C LEU A 64 -11.16 6.98 5.24
N ASN A 65 -11.94 8.05 5.10
CA ASN A 65 -11.48 9.25 4.41
C ASN A 65 -10.43 10.03 5.20
N ALA A 66 -10.53 10.03 6.53
CA ALA A 66 -9.57 10.69 7.40
C ALA A 66 -8.25 9.92 7.53
N ARG A 67 -8.26 8.59 7.42
CA ARG A 67 -7.13 7.74 7.83
C ARG A 67 -6.50 6.91 6.72
N VAL A 68 -7.11 6.83 5.54
CA VAL A 68 -6.55 6.07 4.40
C VAL A 68 -6.21 7.00 3.25
N HIS A 69 -4.92 7.05 2.94
CA HIS A 69 -4.35 7.88 1.89
C HIS A 69 -3.62 7.01 0.87
N ALA A 70 -3.73 7.35 -0.41
CA ALA A 70 -2.98 6.67 -1.45
C ALA A 70 -1.60 7.30 -1.63
N VAL A 71 -0.59 6.46 -1.84
CA VAL A 71 0.71 6.88 -2.33
C VAL A 71 0.96 6.21 -3.69
N SER A 72 1.41 7.01 -4.66
CA SER A 72 1.71 6.51 -6.01
C SER A 72 3.01 5.72 -6.00
N GLY A 73 3.01 4.49 -6.50
CA GLY A 73 4.25 3.70 -6.57
C GLY A 73 4.12 2.37 -7.32
N GLU A 74 5.24 1.88 -7.82
CA GLU A 74 5.37 0.57 -8.48
C GLU A 74 6.44 -0.25 -7.77
N ILE A 75 6.06 -1.42 -7.27
CA ILE A 75 6.92 -2.25 -6.41
C ILE A 75 8.15 -2.80 -7.15
N THR A 76 8.06 -2.91 -8.48
CA THR A 76 9.18 -3.35 -9.33
C THR A 76 10.13 -2.21 -9.71
N ALA A 77 9.75 -0.96 -9.44
CA ALA A 77 10.59 0.20 -9.71
C ALA A 77 11.58 0.46 -8.56
N PRO A 78 12.74 1.10 -8.84
CA PRO A 78 13.64 1.56 -7.80
C PRO A 78 12.91 2.42 -6.75
N ALA A 79 13.25 2.22 -5.47
CA ALA A 79 12.61 2.90 -4.35
C ALA A 79 11.06 2.82 -4.38
N LEU A 80 10.52 1.69 -4.83
CA LEU A 80 9.08 1.44 -4.97
C LEU A 80 8.36 2.42 -5.92
N GLY A 81 9.09 3.10 -6.80
CA GLY A 81 8.53 4.11 -7.70
C GLY A 81 8.00 5.35 -6.99
N LEU A 82 8.36 5.53 -5.72
CA LEU A 82 7.93 6.66 -4.89
C LEU A 82 8.64 7.94 -5.32
N SER A 83 7.91 9.06 -5.28
CA SER A 83 8.53 10.38 -5.44
C SER A 83 9.51 10.67 -4.29
N THR A 84 10.45 11.59 -4.49
CA THR A 84 11.36 12.00 -3.42
C THR A 84 10.62 12.52 -2.19
N HIS A 85 9.50 13.23 -2.41
CA HIS A 85 8.64 13.73 -1.35
C HIS A 85 7.99 12.59 -0.55
N ASP A 86 7.37 11.63 -1.23
CA ASP A 86 6.70 10.50 -0.57
C ASP A 86 7.71 9.61 0.16
N GLN A 87 8.92 9.43 -0.40
CA GLN A 87 9.99 8.71 0.30
C GLN A 87 10.38 9.42 1.60
N GLN A 88 10.54 10.75 1.57
CA GLN A 88 10.88 11.52 2.77
C GLN A 88 9.79 11.41 3.82
N ASP A 89 8.52 11.61 3.44
CA ASP A 89 7.37 11.48 4.34
C ASP A 89 7.32 10.09 4.98
N LEU A 90 7.41 9.03 4.17
CA LEU A 90 7.39 7.66 4.66
C LEU A 90 8.56 7.37 5.60
N THR A 91 9.79 7.81 5.28
CA THR A 91 10.94 7.59 6.18
C THR A 91 10.83 8.33 7.52
N GLN A 92 10.08 9.43 7.56
CA GLN A 92 9.89 10.21 8.79
C GLN A 92 8.76 9.66 9.66
N HIS A 93 7.68 9.17 9.06
CA HIS A 93 6.45 8.87 9.78
C HIS A 93 6.09 7.38 9.83
N CYS A 94 6.53 6.57 8.85
CA CYS A 94 6.14 5.17 8.75
C CYS A 94 6.72 4.35 9.90
N THR A 95 5.84 3.71 10.65
CA THR A 95 6.18 2.85 11.80
C THR A 95 6.15 1.38 11.45
N HIS A 96 5.32 0.99 10.48
CA HIS A 96 5.09 -0.40 10.11
C HIS A 96 4.90 -0.51 8.60
N ILE A 97 5.42 -1.59 8.00
CA ILE A 97 5.19 -1.90 6.58
C ILE A 97 4.57 -3.29 6.46
N ILE A 98 3.44 -3.37 5.76
CA ILE A 98 2.82 -4.63 5.37
C ILE A 98 2.95 -4.78 3.86
N HIS A 99 3.78 -5.73 3.45
CA HIS A 99 4.06 -5.99 2.04
C HIS A 99 3.25 -7.18 1.53
N CYS A 100 2.13 -6.93 0.85
CA CYS A 100 1.30 -7.96 0.21
C CYS A 100 1.29 -7.87 -1.33
N ALA A 101 1.96 -6.88 -1.91
CA ALA A 101 1.99 -6.74 -3.37
C ALA A 101 2.97 -7.73 -3.99
N ALA A 102 2.46 -8.59 -4.88
CA ALA A 102 3.26 -9.46 -5.74
C ALA A 102 2.43 -9.87 -6.97
N SER A 103 3.09 -10.41 -8.00
CA SER A 103 2.39 -11.14 -9.06
C SER A 103 2.06 -12.55 -8.57
N VAL A 104 0.79 -12.95 -8.68
CA VAL A 104 0.32 -14.31 -8.37
C VAL A 104 0.20 -15.19 -9.62
N LYS A 105 0.75 -14.75 -10.75
CA LYS A 105 0.76 -15.52 -11.99
C LYS A 105 1.76 -16.67 -11.87
N MET A 106 1.25 -17.91 -11.85
CA MET A 106 2.05 -19.13 -11.67
C MET A 106 2.80 -19.59 -12.94
N ASN A 107 2.58 -18.93 -14.07
CA ASN A 107 3.13 -19.29 -15.38
C ASN A 107 4.16 -18.28 -15.92
N LEU A 108 4.69 -17.40 -15.06
CA LEU A 108 5.75 -16.47 -15.44
C LEU A 108 7.09 -17.20 -15.58
N PRO A 109 7.95 -16.81 -16.55
CA PRO A 109 9.36 -17.18 -16.52
C PRO A 109 9.99 -16.78 -15.18
N LEU A 110 10.98 -17.56 -14.71
CA LEU A 110 11.60 -17.36 -13.40
C LEU A 110 12.11 -15.93 -13.20
N GLU A 111 12.70 -15.33 -14.24
CA GLU A 111 13.22 -13.97 -14.16
C GLU A 111 12.10 -12.95 -13.91
N GLU A 112 10.98 -13.04 -14.63
CA GLU A 112 9.81 -12.17 -14.42
C GLU A 112 9.15 -12.39 -13.06
N ALA A 113 9.11 -13.65 -12.58
CA ALA A 113 8.62 -13.96 -11.24
C ALA A 113 9.48 -13.28 -10.16
N ARG A 114 10.81 -13.27 -10.31
CA ARG A 114 11.71 -12.59 -9.37
C ARG A 114 11.50 -11.09 -9.34
N GLN A 115 11.27 -10.46 -10.49
CA GLN A 115 10.98 -9.03 -10.59
C GLN A 115 9.74 -8.60 -9.81
N THR A 116 8.77 -9.50 -9.64
CA THR A 116 7.47 -9.17 -9.04
C THR A 116 7.26 -9.74 -7.64
N ALA A 117 8.04 -10.73 -7.21
CA ALA A 117 7.88 -11.39 -5.92
C ALA A 117 9.13 -11.39 -5.03
N LEU A 118 10.33 -11.25 -5.59
CA LEU A 118 11.58 -11.30 -4.84
C LEU A 118 12.23 -9.92 -4.68
N PHE A 119 12.53 -9.24 -5.79
CA PHE A 119 13.25 -7.97 -5.75
C PHE A 119 12.49 -6.82 -5.06
N PRO A 120 11.15 -6.73 -5.15
CA PRO A 120 10.39 -5.74 -4.38
C PRO A 120 10.64 -5.79 -2.87
N VAL A 121 10.90 -6.99 -2.32
CA VAL A 121 11.19 -7.18 -0.90
C VAL A 121 12.46 -6.41 -0.49
N ALA A 122 13.48 -6.37 -1.35
CA ALA A 122 14.69 -5.61 -1.07
C ALA A 122 14.42 -4.10 -1.01
N SER A 123 13.60 -3.57 -1.91
CA SER A 123 13.17 -2.15 -1.88
C SER A 123 12.36 -1.83 -0.62
N VAL A 124 11.48 -2.73 -0.18
CA VAL A 124 10.73 -2.58 1.07
C VAL A 124 11.65 -2.59 2.30
N ILE A 125 12.61 -3.52 2.37
CA ILE A 125 13.59 -3.57 3.46
C ILE A 125 14.45 -2.30 3.48
N ALA A 126 14.89 -1.83 2.31
CA ALA A 126 15.67 -0.60 2.21
C ALA A 126 14.88 0.63 2.67
N LEU A 127 13.57 0.69 2.38
CA LEU A 127 12.70 1.73 2.93
C LEU A 127 12.60 1.61 4.46
N ALA A 128 12.35 0.41 4.98
CA ALA A 128 12.22 0.15 6.42
C ALA A 128 13.48 0.56 7.19
N GLN A 129 14.67 0.26 6.67
CA GLN A 129 15.95 0.63 7.27
C GLN A 129 16.20 2.15 7.30
N ARG A 130 15.51 2.91 6.44
CA ARG A 130 15.56 4.37 6.40
C ARG A 130 14.49 5.02 7.27
N CYS A 131 13.50 4.27 7.74
CA CYS A 131 12.50 4.77 8.67
C CYS A 131 13.16 5.09 10.02
N THR A 132 12.72 6.19 10.65
CA THR A 132 13.35 6.74 11.86
C THR A 132 12.49 6.61 13.12
N GLN A 133 11.31 5.99 13.00
CA GLN A 133 10.37 5.74 14.09
C GLN A 133 10.64 4.42 14.81
#